data_AF-A0A5E4ZDW2-F1
#
_entry.id   AF-A0A5E4ZDW2-F1
#
_cell.length_a   1.000
_cell.length_b   1.000
_cell.length_c   1.000
_cell.angle_alpha   90.00
_cell.angle_beta   90.00
_cell.angle_gamma   90.00
#
_symmetry.space_group_name_H-M   'P 1'
#
loop_
_entity.id
_entity.type
_entity.pdbx_description
1 polymer ?
#
loop_
_entity_poly.entity_id
_entity_poly.type
_entity_poly.pdbx_seq_one_letter_code
_entity_poly.pdbx_strand_id
1 'polypeptide(L)'
;MSDSMNYAQLKFVALVRDFSQLTGKNIPVNRGGHGAQHLGDAGMRDLADVVEGLRSFQTRHPGFSEIPNDSIPINSVAHGLEIVNQIDNHNLSPEYAHMDKDELHAAIDSFMHASAGMELVPKRDAFVDQNGRQVSIDYSIRFDHGNMTLSVSSNLLEGGKIVQSRAYADADLPKDLKPADLENKVFAEFKFVPAGKPAEIVEPLMAAARSSQWCDVLAAPQVMPRAAGHTPVTAKLDALLQSMGAFTPENRGIGQTLTRFTLAPMASMSLATPR
;
A
#
# COMPACT_ATOMS: atom_id res chain seq x y z
N MET A 1 -42.20 -12.73 5.32
CA MET A 1 -41.67 -11.63 6.16
C MET A 1 -41.02 -12.13 7.45
N SER A 2 -41.48 -13.21 8.08
CA SER A 2 -40.82 -13.81 9.27
C SER A 2 -39.42 -14.35 8.99
N ASP A 3 -39.23 -15.00 7.84
CA ASP A 3 -38.01 -15.77 7.57
C ASP A 3 -36.82 -14.87 7.22
N SER A 4 -37.08 -13.73 6.55
CA SER A 4 -36.06 -12.72 6.23
C SER A 4 -35.60 -11.95 7.46
N MET A 5 -36.50 -11.68 8.41
CA MET A 5 -36.17 -10.97 9.65
C MET A 5 -35.33 -11.85 10.58
N ASN A 6 -35.65 -13.14 10.65
CA ASN A 6 -34.87 -14.12 11.39
C ASN A 6 -33.46 -14.30 10.78
N TYR A 7 -33.35 -14.30 9.44
CA TYR A 7 -32.06 -14.36 8.75
C TYR A 7 -31.16 -13.15 9.04
N ALA A 8 -31.70 -11.92 9.00
CA ALA A 8 -30.93 -10.71 9.28
C ALA A 8 -30.39 -10.67 10.73
N GLN A 9 -31.22 -11.09 11.69
CA GLN A 9 -30.83 -11.18 13.11
C GLN A 9 -29.72 -12.21 13.34
N LEU A 10 -29.84 -13.40 12.76
CA LEU A 10 -28.80 -14.43 12.84
C LEU A 10 -27.50 -13.97 12.17
N LYS A 11 -27.59 -13.31 11.01
CA LYS A 11 -26.43 -12.75 10.31
C LYS A 11 -25.74 -11.69 11.16
N PHE A 12 -26.47 -10.79 11.80
CA PHE A 12 -25.91 -9.78 12.69
C PHE A 12 -25.11 -10.40 13.84
N VAL A 13 -25.71 -11.37 14.55
CA VAL A 13 -25.03 -12.09 15.65
C VAL A 13 -23.75 -12.77 15.16
N ALA A 14 -23.78 -13.40 13.99
CA ALA A 14 -22.61 -14.04 13.41
C ALA A 14 -21.50 -13.01 13.09
N LEU A 15 -21.85 -11.91 12.43
CA LEU A 15 -20.91 -10.86 12.06
C LEU A 15 -20.27 -10.19 13.29
N VAL A 16 -21.03 -9.88 14.34
CA VAL A 16 -20.48 -9.29 15.56
C VAL A 16 -19.52 -10.26 16.26
N ARG A 17 -19.82 -11.56 16.25
CA ARG A 17 -18.91 -12.59 16.79
C ARG A 17 -17.64 -12.71 15.98
N ASP A 18 -17.76 -12.76 14.66
CA ASP A 18 -16.60 -12.83 13.76
C ASP A 18 -15.73 -11.58 13.93
N PHE A 19 -16.33 -10.39 13.96
CA PHE A 19 -15.63 -9.14 14.24
C PHE A 19 -14.90 -9.19 15.59
N SER A 20 -15.58 -9.64 16.65
CA SER A 20 -15.00 -9.76 18.00
C SER A 20 -13.82 -10.73 18.04
N GLN A 21 -13.90 -11.85 17.31
CA GLN A 21 -12.82 -12.84 17.22
C GLN A 21 -11.63 -12.31 16.43
N LEU A 22 -11.87 -11.65 15.30
CA LEU A 22 -10.82 -11.13 14.42
C LEU A 22 -10.06 -9.95 15.04
N THR A 23 -10.74 -9.16 15.89
CA THR A 23 -10.20 -7.91 16.46
C THR A 23 -9.89 -8.00 17.95
N GLY A 24 -10.29 -9.08 18.64
CA GLY A 24 -10.18 -9.20 20.10
C GLY A 24 -11.10 -8.27 20.89
N LYS A 25 -11.99 -7.49 20.24
CA LYS A 25 -12.96 -6.62 20.89
C LYS A 25 -14.09 -7.45 21.48
N ASN A 26 -14.38 -7.28 22.77
CA ASN A 26 -15.48 -7.99 23.41
C ASN A 26 -16.78 -7.19 23.26
N ILE A 27 -17.48 -7.38 22.14
CA ILE A 27 -18.74 -6.68 21.88
C ILE A 27 -19.90 -7.57 22.34
N PRO A 28 -20.66 -7.16 23.37
CA PRO A 28 -21.84 -7.89 23.80
C PRO A 28 -22.90 -7.86 22.69
N VAL A 29 -23.50 -9.02 22.40
CA VAL A 29 -24.61 -9.13 21.45
C VAL A 29 -25.73 -9.97 22.06
N ASN A 30 -26.96 -9.47 21.97
CA ASN A 30 -28.15 -10.25 22.35
C ASN A 30 -28.28 -11.47 21.43
N ARG A 31 -28.61 -12.64 22.01
CA ARG A 31 -28.85 -13.88 21.26
C ARG A 31 -29.97 -13.76 20.23
N GLY A 32 -30.92 -12.85 20.44
CA GLY A 32 -32.03 -12.57 19.52
C GLY A 32 -31.65 -11.71 18.31
N GLY A 33 -30.45 -11.11 18.30
CA GLY A 33 -29.93 -10.36 17.14
C GLY A 33 -30.73 -9.11 16.74
N HIS A 34 -31.60 -8.60 17.62
CA HIS A 34 -32.47 -7.46 17.36
C HIS A 34 -31.71 -6.18 16.98
N GLY A 35 -30.44 -6.07 17.41
CA GLY A 35 -29.49 -5.05 16.96
C GLY A 35 -29.41 -4.86 15.43
N ALA A 36 -29.69 -5.90 14.63
CA ALA A 36 -29.77 -5.80 13.18
C ALA A 36 -30.75 -4.72 12.69
N GLN A 37 -31.86 -4.49 13.43
CA GLN A 37 -32.86 -3.49 13.07
C GLN A 37 -32.38 -2.05 13.32
N HIS A 38 -31.50 -1.87 14.31
CA HIS A 38 -30.91 -0.57 14.65
C HIS A 38 -29.71 -0.23 13.76
N LEU A 39 -29.03 -1.25 13.24
CA LEU A 39 -27.92 -1.07 12.30
C LEU A 39 -28.41 -0.79 10.87
N GLY A 40 -29.58 -1.32 10.49
CA GLY A 40 -30.12 -1.19 9.15
C GLY A 40 -29.32 -1.94 8.07
N ASP A 41 -29.80 -1.92 6.83
CA ASP A 41 -29.18 -2.67 5.73
C ASP A 41 -27.79 -2.13 5.34
N ALA A 42 -27.58 -0.82 5.44
CA ALA A 42 -26.31 -0.16 5.13
C ALA A 42 -25.24 -0.54 6.16
N GLY A 43 -25.49 -0.33 7.46
CA GLY A 43 -24.54 -0.73 8.50
C GLY A 43 -24.30 -2.24 8.54
N MET A 44 -25.32 -3.06 8.23
CA MET A 44 -25.14 -4.52 8.08
C MET A 44 -24.21 -4.90 6.93
N ARG A 45 -24.20 -4.11 5.85
CA ARG A 45 -23.27 -4.28 4.74
C ARG A 45 -21.87 -3.86 5.14
N ASP A 46 -21.72 -2.69 5.76
CA ASP A 46 -20.40 -2.20 6.19
C ASP A 46 -19.75 -3.15 7.21
N LEU A 47 -20.53 -3.66 8.16
CA LEU A 47 -20.04 -4.65 9.12
C LEU A 47 -19.56 -5.93 8.39
N ALA A 48 -20.32 -6.39 7.39
CA ALA A 48 -19.93 -7.56 6.60
C ALA A 48 -18.65 -7.29 5.80
N ASP A 49 -18.52 -6.12 5.20
CA ASP A 49 -17.34 -5.71 4.44
C ASP A 49 -16.12 -5.61 5.36
N VAL A 50 -16.27 -5.06 6.56
CA VAL A 50 -15.20 -5.02 7.57
C VAL A 50 -14.78 -6.43 7.98
N VAL A 51 -15.72 -7.31 8.33
CA VAL A 51 -15.41 -8.69 8.71
C VAL A 51 -14.71 -9.45 7.58
N GLU A 52 -15.17 -9.32 6.35
CA GLU A 52 -14.55 -9.99 5.19
C GLU A 52 -13.17 -9.40 4.87
N GLY A 53 -13.00 -8.09 4.99
CA GLY A 53 -11.71 -7.43 4.84
C GLY A 53 -10.68 -7.92 5.85
N LEU A 54 -11.07 -7.98 7.14
CA LEU A 54 -10.22 -8.50 8.22
C LEU A 54 -9.84 -9.97 7.99
N ARG A 55 -10.82 -10.81 7.64
CA ARG A 55 -10.62 -12.24 7.39
C ARG A 55 -9.71 -12.48 6.18
N SER A 56 -9.96 -11.79 5.08
CA SER A 56 -9.16 -11.91 3.85
C SER A 56 -7.73 -11.44 4.08
N PHE A 57 -7.54 -10.37 4.86
CA PHE A 57 -6.23 -9.88 5.26
C PHE A 57 -5.45 -10.89 6.09
N GLN A 58 -6.04 -11.40 7.18
CA GLN A 58 -5.39 -12.40 8.03
C GLN A 58 -5.07 -13.69 7.26
N THR A 59 -5.91 -14.06 6.28
CA THR A 59 -5.66 -15.21 5.41
C THR A 59 -4.52 -14.97 4.43
N ARG A 60 -4.40 -13.74 3.89
CA ARG A 60 -3.36 -13.38 2.91
C ARG A 60 -2.02 -13.03 3.59
N HIS A 61 -2.06 -12.56 4.83
CA HIS A 61 -0.92 -12.08 5.59
C HIS A 61 -0.97 -12.60 7.03
N PRO A 62 -0.90 -13.93 7.26
CA PRO A 62 -0.99 -14.52 8.60
C PRO A 62 0.12 -14.02 9.53
N GLY A 63 1.29 -13.65 8.99
CA GLY A 63 2.39 -13.03 9.75
C GLY A 63 2.13 -11.60 10.23
N PHE A 64 1.05 -10.97 9.75
CA PHE A 64 0.59 -9.62 10.10
C PHE A 64 -0.84 -9.65 10.69
N SER A 65 -1.26 -10.80 11.22
CA SER A 65 -2.63 -11.06 11.65
C SER A 65 -3.08 -10.24 12.87
N GLU A 66 -2.12 -9.77 13.68
CA GLU A 66 -2.39 -8.87 14.80
C GLU A 66 -2.64 -7.46 14.28
N ILE A 67 -3.91 -7.15 14.04
CA ILE A 67 -4.32 -5.77 13.80
C ILE A 67 -4.40 -5.10 15.18
N PRO A 68 -3.69 -3.98 15.39
CA PRO A 68 -3.64 -3.28 16.66
C PRO A 68 -5.05 -2.92 17.17
N ASN A 69 -5.29 -3.25 18.43
CA ASN A 69 -6.56 -2.98 19.10
C ASN A 69 -6.88 -1.47 19.21
N ASP A 70 -5.89 -0.61 19.04
CA ASP A 70 -6.00 0.85 19.05
C ASP A 70 -6.29 1.44 17.66
N SER A 71 -6.44 0.60 16.64
CA SER A 71 -6.79 1.06 15.29
C SER A 71 -8.13 1.80 15.28
N ILE A 72 -8.11 3.06 14.82
CA ILE A 72 -9.27 3.97 14.83
C ILE A 72 -10.50 3.31 14.16
N PRO A 73 -10.41 2.70 12.95
CA PRO A 73 -11.56 2.05 12.32
C PRO A 73 -12.17 0.90 13.14
N ILE A 74 -11.33 0.05 13.73
CA ILE A 74 -11.79 -1.07 14.56
C ILE A 74 -12.51 -0.52 15.80
N ASN A 75 -11.96 0.53 16.42
CA ASN A 75 -12.57 1.17 17.57
C ASN A 75 -13.88 1.86 17.21
N SER A 76 -13.97 2.53 16.06
CA SER A 76 -15.20 3.17 15.59
C SER A 76 -16.30 2.13 15.37
N VAL A 77 -16.02 1.06 14.63
CA VAL A 77 -17.01 -0.02 14.41
C VAL A 77 -17.40 -0.68 15.73
N ALA A 78 -16.44 -0.95 16.62
CA ALA A 78 -16.74 -1.52 17.93
C ALA A 78 -17.66 -0.61 18.75
N HIS A 79 -17.38 0.69 18.78
CA HIS A 79 -18.20 1.68 19.48
C HIS A 79 -19.61 1.79 18.90
N GLY A 80 -19.75 1.80 17.56
CA GLY A 80 -21.06 1.76 16.91
C GLY A 80 -21.89 0.53 17.29
N LEU A 81 -21.25 -0.64 17.35
CA LEU A 81 -21.90 -1.87 17.79
C LEU A 81 -22.24 -1.89 19.29
N GLU A 82 -21.44 -1.23 20.13
CA GLU A 82 -21.76 -1.04 21.54
C GLU A 82 -23.02 -0.17 21.72
N ILE A 83 -23.16 0.91 20.95
CA ILE A 83 -24.37 1.73 20.94
C ILE A 83 -25.59 0.90 20.51
N VAL A 84 -25.47 0.11 19.43
CA VAL A 84 -26.53 -0.81 18.98
C VAL A 84 -26.96 -1.76 20.10
N ASN A 85 -26.00 -2.34 20.84
CA ASN A 85 -26.29 -3.21 21.97
C ASN A 85 -26.94 -2.44 23.15
N GLN A 86 -26.55 -1.20 23.41
CA GLN A 86 -27.17 -0.38 24.44
C GLN A 86 -28.63 -0.05 24.12
N ILE A 87 -28.95 0.23 22.84
CA ILE A 87 -30.34 0.43 22.37
C ILE A 87 -31.16 -0.83 22.62
N ASP A 88 -30.67 -2.00 22.19
CA ASP A 88 -31.40 -3.26 22.33
C ASP A 88 -31.69 -3.61 23.81
N ASN A 89 -30.73 -3.33 24.70
CA ASN A 89 -30.87 -3.57 26.14
C ASN A 89 -31.57 -2.43 26.89
N HIS A 90 -32.07 -1.39 26.21
CA HIS A 90 -32.71 -0.22 26.84
C HIS A 90 -31.84 0.45 27.91
N ASN A 91 -30.52 0.45 27.71
CA ASN A 91 -29.53 0.94 28.65
C ASN A 91 -28.52 1.85 27.95
N LEU A 92 -29.05 2.88 27.28
CA LEU A 92 -28.25 3.92 26.65
C LEU A 92 -27.42 4.68 27.69
N SER A 93 -26.16 4.93 27.35
CA SER A 93 -25.32 5.83 28.14
C SER A 93 -25.94 7.25 28.18
N PRO A 94 -25.62 8.08 29.20
CA PRO A 94 -26.14 9.44 29.29
C PRO A 94 -25.85 10.31 28.06
N GLU A 95 -24.76 10.01 27.35
CA GLU A 95 -24.37 10.68 26.10
C GLU A 95 -25.38 10.46 24.98
N TYR A 96 -26.05 9.31 24.93
CA TYR A 96 -26.98 8.95 23.85
C TYR A 96 -28.44 8.99 24.30
N ALA A 97 -28.71 8.99 25.61
CA ALA A 97 -30.06 8.94 26.17
C ALA A 97 -30.94 10.14 25.82
N HIS A 98 -30.35 11.27 25.42
CA HIS A 98 -31.07 12.49 25.03
C HIS A 98 -31.28 12.63 23.52
N MET A 99 -30.65 11.76 22.72
CA MET A 99 -30.77 11.78 21.27
C MET A 99 -32.09 11.16 20.82
N ASP A 100 -32.68 11.69 19.76
CA ASP A 100 -33.80 11.04 19.11
C ASP A 100 -33.36 9.84 18.24
N LYS A 101 -34.33 9.13 17.66
CA LYS A 101 -34.07 7.91 16.88
C LYS A 101 -33.21 8.19 15.64
N ASP A 102 -33.42 9.31 14.98
CA ASP A 102 -32.73 9.65 13.74
C ASP A 102 -31.30 10.11 14.05
N GLU A 103 -31.11 10.85 15.15
CA GLU A 103 -29.79 11.21 15.69
C GLU A 103 -28.98 9.97 16.11
N LEU A 104 -29.60 9.00 16.77
CA LEU A 104 -28.96 7.73 17.14
C LEU A 104 -28.54 6.92 15.91
N HIS A 105 -29.40 6.80 14.91
CA HIS A 105 -29.03 6.12 13.66
C HIS A 105 -27.90 6.86 12.94
N ALA A 106 -27.94 8.19 12.86
CA ALA A 106 -26.87 8.98 12.26
C ALA A 106 -25.54 8.79 13.00
N ALA A 107 -25.56 8.69 14.33
CA ALA A 107 -24.37 8.39 15.13
C ALA A 107 -23.81 7.00 14.79
N ILE A 108 -24.66 5.95 14.79
CA ILE A 108 -24.27 4.58 14.42
C ILE A 108 -23.68 4.56 13.01
N ASP A 109 -24.38 5.13 12.03
CA ASP A 109 -23.94 5.19 10.64
C ASP A 109 -22.58 5.90 10.52
N SER A 110 -22.37 6.99 11.26
CA SER A 110 -21.08 7.68 11.27
C SER A 110 -19.94 6.79 11.78
N PHE A 111 -20.19 5.97 12.80
CA PHE A 111 -19.19 5.04 13.33
C PHE A 111 -18.92 3.87 12.37
N MET A 112 -19.95 3.37 11.69
CA MET A 112 -19.84 2.27 10.73
C MET A 112 -19.15 2.71 9.43
N HIS A 113 -19.41 3.93 8.96
CA HIS A 113 -18.80 4.48 7.75
C HIS A 113 -17.38 5.04 7.98
N ALA A 114 -17.01 5.36 9.22
CA ALA A 114 -15.67 5.87 9.55
C ALA A 114 -14.52 4.91 9.19
N SER A 115 -14.82 3.63 8.87
CA SER A 115 -13.80 2.69 8.41
C SER A 115 -13.34 2.91 6.96
N ALA A 116 -14.01 3.72 6.14
CA ALA A 116 -13.66 3.89 4.73
C ALA A 116 -12.35 4.70 4.53
N GLY A 117 -11.30 4.05 4.01
CA GLY A 117 -10.10 4.71 3.51
C GLY A 117 -8.99 4.97 4.54
N MET A 118 -8.98 4.25 5.66
CA MET A 118 -8.06 4.56 6.78
C MET A 118 -6.85 3.62 6.86
N GLU A 119 -5.73 4.19 7.30
CA GLU A 119 -4.51 3.48 7.64
C GLU A 119 -4.63 2.86 9.04
N LEU A 120 -4.63 1.53 9.11
CA LEU A 120 -4.88 0.77 10.33
C LEU A 120 -3.64 0.64 11.21
N VAL A 121 -2.44 0.62 10.62
CA VAL A 121 -1.16 0.37 11.31
C VAL A 121 -0.02 1.12 10.65
N PRO A 122 0.48 2.20 11.24
CA PRO A 122 1.81 2.70 10.97
C PRO A 122 2.79 2.03 11.94
N LYS A 123 3.47 0.96 11.50
CA LYS A 123 4.57 0.38 12.28
C LYS A 123 5.88 0.74 11.63
N ARG A 124 6.81 1.30 12.40
CA ARG A 124 8.18 1.56 11.96
C ARG A 124 9.15 0.77 12.80
N ASP A 125 9.77 -0.23 12.19
CA ASP A 125 10.93 -0.89 12.77
C ASP A 125 12.19 -0.19 12.27
N ALA A 126 13.11 0.14 13.19
CA ALA A 126 14.34 0.82 12.86
C ALA A 126 15.55 0.09 13.45
N PHE A 127 16.59 -0.06 12.65
CA PHE A 127 17.80 -0.78 12.98
C PHE A 127 19.01 0.10 12.68
N VAL A 128 20.05 0.02 13.52
CA VAL A 128 21.29 0.78 13.35
C VAL A 128 22.45 -0.20 13.24
N ASP A 129 23.40 0.04 12.32
CA ASP A 129 24.62 -0.75 12.21
C ASP A 129 25.78 -0.14 13.01
N GLN A 130 26.92 -0.83 13.04
CA GLN A 130 28.11 -0.37 13.77
C GLN A 130 28.70 0.95 13.22
N ASN A 131 28.36 1.32 12.00
CA ASN A 131 28.82 2.55 11.34
C ASN A 131 27.83 3.70 11.49
N GLY A 132 26.73 3.51 12.24
CA GLY A 132 25.70 4.51 12.45
C GLY A 132 24.76 4.70 11.25
N ARG A 133 24.79 3.80 10.25
CA ARG A 133 23.75 3.76 9.22
C ARG A 133 22.48 3.20 9.84
N GLN A 134 21.33 3.66 9.36
CA GLN A 134 20.04 3.22 9.87
C GLN A 134 19.19 2.64 8.73
N VAL A 135 18.55 1.50 8.96
CA VAL A 135 17.49 0.99 8.10
C VAL A 135 16.17 1.15 8.82
N SER A 136 15.14 1.67 8.15
CA SER A 136 13.76 1.58 8.64
C SER A 136 12.88 0.78 7.71
N ILE A 137 11.94 0.04 8.29
CA ILE A 137 10.88 -0.70 7.60
C ILE A 137 9.56 -0.18 8.14
N ASP A 138 8.81 0.49 7.27
CA ASP A 138 7.56 1.14 7.56
C ASP A 138 6.43 0.29 6.94
N TYR A 139 5.54 -0.22 7.79
CA TYR A 139 4.35 -0.98 7.41
C TYR A 139 3.14 -0.05 7.45
N SER A 140 2.28 -0.19 6.45
CA SER A 140 1.02 0.54 6.33
C SER A 140 -0.05 -0.43 5.87
N ILE A 141 -1.14 -0.55 6.64
CA ILE A 141 -2.31 -1.33 6.21
C ILE A 141 -3.42 -0.35 5.91
N ARG A 142 -4.01 -0.40 4.72
CA ARG A 142 -5.15 0.46 4.35
C ARG A 142 -6.42 -0.37 4.19
N PHE A 143 -7.51 0.11 4.78
CA PHE A 143 -8.86 -0.40 4.53
C PHE A 143 -9.60 0.48 3.55
N ASP A 144 -10.14 -0.10 2.48
CA ASP A 144 -10.95 0.57 1.48
C ASP A 144 -12.17 -0.30 1.13
N HIS A 145 -13.33 0.04 1.70
CA HIS A 145 -14.62 -0.62 1.46
C HIS A 145 -14.55 -2.16 1.43
N GLY A 146 -14.07 -2.75 2.53
CA GLY A 146 -13.95 -4.21 2.68
C GLY A 146 -12.67 -4.81 2.08
N ASN A 147 -11.85 -4.00 1.41
CA ASN A 147 -10.54 -4.43 0.93
C ASN A 147 -9.44 -3.91 1.84
N MET A 148 -8.69 -4.82 2.45
CA MET A 148 -7.50 -4.49 3.21
C MET A 148 -6.25 -4.76 2.37
N THR A 149 -5.33 -3.80 2.34
CA THR A 149 -4.08 -3.87 1.57
C THR A 149 -2.90 -3.56 2.48
N LEU A 150 -1.84 -4.37 2.40
CA LEU A 150 -0.57 -4.12 3.04
C LEU A 150 0.35 -3.36 2.08
N SER A 151 0.99 -2.32 2.57
CA SER A 151 2.09 -1.63 1.91
C SER A 151 3.29 -1.64 2.84
N VAL A 152 4.47 -1.91 2.29
CA VAL A 152 5.72 -1.86 3.03
C VAL A 152 6.66 -0.91 2.32
N SER A 153 7.27 0.00 3.05
CA SER A 153 8.40 0.77 2.55
C SER A 153 9.63 0.53 3.41
N SER A 154 10.79 0.46 2.80
CA SER A 154 12.06 0.27 3.48
C SER A 154 13.02 1.36 3.04
N ASN A 155 13.71 1.98 4.00
CA ASN A 155 14.56 3.14 3.79
C ASN A 155 15.93 2.89 4.44
N LEU A 156 17.02 3.11 3.70
CA LEU A 156 18.37 3.22 4.25
C LEU A 156 18.69 4.70 4.45
N LEU A 157 19.12 5.06 5.67
CA LEU A 157 19.49 6.39 6.09
C LEU A 157 20.98 6.44 6.44
N GLU A 158 21.68 7.44 5.92
CA GLU A 158 23.06 7.78 6.27
C GLU A 158 23.11 9.24 6.70
N GLY A 159 23.62 9.51 7.91
CA GLY A 159 23.62 10.86 8.49
C GLY A 159 22.21 11.48 8.59
N GLY A 160 21.18 10.65 8.81
CA GLY A 160 19.78 11.06 8.92
C GLY A 160 19.08 11.34 7.58
N LYS A 161 19.74 11.16 6.43
CA LYS A 161 19.14 11.33 5.10
C LYS A 161 18.87 9.98 4.46
N ILE A 162 17.71 9.84 3.84
CA ILE A 162 17.39 8.66 3.03
C ILE A 162 18.33 8.63 1.82
N VAL A 163 19.16 7.60 1.72
CA VAL A 163 20.07 7.37 0.59
C VAL A 163 19.56 6.27 -0.35
N GLN A 164 18.70 5.39 0.14
CA GLN A 164 18.04 4.35 -0.66
C GLN A 164 16.64 4.08 -0.10
N SER A 165 15.68 3.82 -0.99
CA SER A 165 14.30 3.48 -0.62
C SER A 165 13.76 2.40 -1.52
N ARG A 166 12.89 1.54 -0.98
CA ARG A 166 12.16 0.51 -1.73
C ARG A 166 10.75 0.40 -1.18
N ALA A 167 9.77 0.30 -2.07
CA ALA A 167 8.38 0.08 -1.70
C ALA A 167 7.90 -1.27 -2.24
N TYR A 168 6.98 -1.90 -1.52
CA TYR A 168 6.31 -3.15 -1.87
C TYR A 168 4.82 -2.94 -1.74
N ALA A 169 4.09 -3.19 -2.82
CA ALA A 169 2.63 -3.24 -2.78
C ALA A 169 2.17 -4.62 -2.30
N ASP A 170 0.91 -4.71 -1.87
CA ASP A 170 0.26 -5.94 -1.39
C ASP A 170 0.48 -7.14 -2.32
N ALA A 171 0.34 -6.91 -3.64
CA ALA A 171 0.49 -7.93 -4.67
C ALA A 171 1.94 -8.44 -4.85
N ASP A 172 2.93 -7.67 -4.42
CA ASP A 172 4.36 -8.01 -4.52
C ASP A 172 4.86 -8.80 -3.30
N LEU A 173 4.04 -8.87 -2.24
CA LEU A 173 4.40 -9.53 -0.98
C LEU A 173 4.00 -11.02 -1.03
N PRO A 174 4.91 -11.94 -0.65
CA PRO A 174 4.55 -13.34 -0.49
C PRO A 174 3.44 -13.53 0.54
N LYS A 175 2.51 -14.45 0.28
CA LYS A 175 1.35 -14.72 1.15
C LYS A 175 1.74 -15.17 2.57
N ASP A 176 2.89 -15.81 2.74
CA ASP A 176 3.36 -16.29 4.05
C ASP A 176 4.52 -15.45 4.59
N LEU A 177 4.68 -14.22 4.11
CA LEU A 177 5.76 -13.34 4.55
C LEU A 177 5.63 -13.06 6.05
N LYS A 178 6.63 -13.48 6.82
CA LYS A 178 6.76 -13.06 8.22
C LYS A 178 7.56 -11.77 8.30
N PRO A 179 7.33 -10.92 9.31
CA PRO A 179 8.12 -9.70 9.53
C PRO A 179 9.64 -9.96 9.51
N ALA A 180 10.10 -11.05 10.12
CA ALA A 180 11.52 -11.43 10.15
C ALA A 180 12.10 -11.78 8.76
N ASP A 181 11.30 -12.40 7.88
CA ASP A 181 11.75 -12.73 6.52
C ASP A 181 11.93 -11.45 5.69
N LEU A 182 11.04 -10.48 5.89
CA LEU A 182 11.14 -9.17 5.29
C LEU A 182 12.33 -8.37 5.82
N GLU A 183 12.59 -8.38 7.13
CA GLU A 183 13.80 -7.79 7.72
C GLU A 183 15.05 -8.32 7.03
N ASN A 184 15.19 -9.65 6.94
CA ASN A 184 16.35 -10.29 6.33
C ASN A 184 16.49 -9.92 4.84
N LYS A 185 15.38 -9.87 4.11
CA LYS A 185 15.37 -9.45 2.70
C LYS A 185 15.85 -8.00 2.56
N VAL A 186 15.35 -7.08 3.39
CA VAL A 186 15.75 -5.67 3.39
C VAL A 186 17.21 -5.51 3.76
N PHE A 187 17.69 -6.23 4.77
CA PHE A 187 19.10 -6.22 5.17
C PHE A 187 20.02 -6.71 4.06
N ALA A 188 19.64 -7.77 3.34
CA ALA A 188 20.42 -8.27 2.21
C ALA A 188 20.47 -7.25 1.08
N GLU A 189 19.34 -6.64 0.76
CA GLU A 189 19.20 -5.66 -0.32
C GLU A 189 20.00 -4.37 -0.06
N PHE A 190 19.95 -3.87 1.17
CA PHE A 190 20.72 -2.68 1.57
C PHE A 190 22.16 -2.99 2.01
N LYS A 191 22.59 -4.26 1.94
CA LYS A 191 23.90 -4.72 2.44
C LYS A 191 24.14 -4.18 3.86
N PHE A 192 23.14 -4.37 4.70
CA PHE A 192 23.05 -3.82 6.04
C PHE A 192 23.16 -4.94 7.08
N VAL A 193 23.96 -4.70 8.12
CA VAL A 193 24.12 -5.65 9.22
C VAL A 193 23.76 -4.93 10.52
N PRO A 194 22.59 -5.22 11.12
CA PRO A 194 22.18 -4.56 12.36
C PRO A 194 23.15 -4.87 13.50
N ALA A 195 23.45 -3.86 14.32
CA ALA A 195 24.28 -4.04 15.51
C ALA A 195 23.60 -4.99 16.51
N GLY A 196 24.37 -5.92 17.08
CA GLY A 196 23.91 -6.82 18.14
C GLY A 196 23.09 -8.03 17.70
N LYS A 197 22.85 -8.27 16.40
CA LYS A 197 22.20 -9.51 15.95
C LYS A 197 23.20 -10.69 15.87
N PRO A 198 22.77 -11.93 16.19
CA PRO A 198 23.62 -13.12 16.24
C PRO A 198 24.21 -13.49 14.88
N ALA A 199 25.37 -14.15 14.89
CA ALA A 199 26.17 -14.48 13.70
C ALA A 199 25.38 -15.27 12.63
N GLU A 200 24.36 -16.04 13.03
CA GLU A 200 23.47 -16.82 12.16
C GLU A 200 22.66 -15.94 11.19
N ILE A 201 22.38 -14.68 11.54
CA ILE A 201 21.74 -13.70 10.66
C ILE A 201 22.81 -12.98 9.82
N VAL A 202 24.00 -12.81 10.37
CA VAL A 202 25.10 -12.05 9.75
C VAL A 202 25.77 -12.84 8.62
N GLU A 203 25.99 -14.15 8.76
CA GLU A 203 26.71 -14.94 7.75
C GLU A 203 25.99 -15.01 6.40
N PRO A 204 24.67 -15.28 6.31
CA PRO A 204 23.93 -15.23 5.05
C PRO A 204 23.93 -13.85 4.40
N LEU A 205 23.82 -12.78 5.22
CA LEU A 205 23.87 -11.38 4.74
C LEU A 205 25.25 -11.02 4.19
N MET A 206 26.31 -11.42 4.89
CA MET A 206 27.69 -11.25 4.43
C MET A 206 27.99 -12.09 3.20
N ALA A 207 27.44 -13.30 3.08
CA ALA A 207 27.57 -14.14 1.89
C ALA A 207 26.87 -13.52 0.66
N ALA A 208 25.66 -12.95 0.82
CA ALA A 208 24.96 -12.22 -0.24
C ALA A 208 25.69 -10.93 -0.65
N ALA A 209 26.26 -10.20 0.31
CA ALA A 209 27.09 -9.03 0.02
C ALA A 209 28.37 -9.42 -0.76
N ARG A 210 29.02 -10.54 -0.38
CA ARG A 210 30.21 -11.08 -1.04
C ARG A 210 29.93 -11.61 -2.44
N SER A 211 28.81 -12.31 -2.67
CA SER A 211 28.48 -12.83 -4.00
C SER A 211 28.18 -11.73 -5.02
N SER A 212 27.62 -10.60 -4.58
CA SER A 212 27.39 -9.43 -5.44
C SER A 212 28.70 -8.71 -5.86
N GLN A 213 29.79 -8.85 -5.11
CA GLN A 213 31.10 -8.28 -5.48
C GLN A 213 31.82 -9.08 -6.57
N TRP A 214 31.50 -10.36 -6.75
CA TRP A 214 32.16 -11.19 -7.77
C TRP A 214 31.70 -10.89 -9.20
N CYS A 215 30.53 -10.26 -9.37
CA CYS A 215 30.08 -9.80 -10.69
C CYS A 215 30.76 -8.48 -11.14
N ASP A 216 31.13 -7.61 -10.20
CA ASP A 216 31.82 -6.35 -10.54
C ASP A 216 33.34 -6.53 -10.72
N VAL A 217 33.94 -7.56 -10.11
CA VAL A 217 35.40 -7.80 -10.17
C VAL A 217 35.86 -8.53 -11.44
N LEU A 218 34.94 -9.13 -12.22
CA LEU A 218 35.27 -9.69 -13.54
C LEU A 218 35.17 -8.66 -14.69
N ALA A 219 34.83 -7.41 -14.40
CA ALA A 219 34.78 -6.33 -15.38
C ALA A 219 35.92 -5.31 -15.18
N ALA A 220 37.18 -5.75 -15.21
CA ALA A 220 38.31 -5.03 -15.82
C ALA A 220 39.64 -5.80 -15.63
N PRO A 221 40.52 -5.76 -16.65
CA PRO A 221 41.63 -4.83 -16.50
C PRO A 221 41.86 -3.90 -17.73
N GLN A 222 42.12 -2.66 -17.34
CA GLN A 222 42.72 -1.48 -17.98
C GLN A 222 43.63 -1.70 -19.21
N VAL A 223 43.52 -0.80 -20.23
CA VAL A 223 44.59 0.09 -20.76
C VAL A 223 43.93 1.26 -21.54
N MET A 224 44.29 2.51 -21.23
CA MET A 224 44.04 3.72 -22.05
C MET A 224 45.32 4.07 -22.83
N PRO A 225 45.25 4.64 -24.06
CA PRO A 225 45.18 6.11 -24.16
C PRO A 225 44.29 6.66 -25.30
N ARG A 226 43.43 7.61 -24.93
CA ARG A 226 43.17 8.93 -25.56
C ARG A 226 43.41 9.08 -27.08
N ALA A 227 42.32 9.23 -27.85
CA ALA A 227 42.12 10.33 -28.81
C ALA A 227 40.62 10.49 -29.20
N ALA A 228 40.13 11.73 -29.07
CA ALA A 228 39.00 12.38 -29.77
C ALA A 228 37.55 11.84 -29.64
N GLY A 229 36.73 12.60 -28.92
CA GLY A 229 35.58 13.32 -29.52
C GLY A 229 34.21 12.63 -29.65
N HIS A 230 33.27 13.07 -28.82
CA HIS A 230 31.81 13.19 -29.05
C HIS A 230 30.91 11.92 -29.16
N THR A 231 30.34 11.58 -28.00
CA THR A 231 28.95 11.18 -27.61
C THR A 231 27.93 10.58 -28.61
N PRO A 232 26.99 9.74 -28.09
CA PRO A 232 26.63 8.47 -28.69
C PRO A 232 25.18 8.42 -29.22
N VAL A 233 24.88 7.39 -30.01
CA VAL A 233 23.55 7.00 -30.55
C VAL A 233 23.12 7.70 -31.85
N THR A 234 23.65 8.87 -32.22
CA THR A 234 23.67 9.36 -33.62
C THR A 234 24.87 8.82 -34.42
N ALA A 235 25.97 8.46 -33.75
CA ALA A 235 27.20 7.97 -34.37
C ALA A 235 27.10 6.60 -35.09
N LYS A 236 26.06 5.79 -34.82
CA LYS A 236 25.90 4.47 -35.47
C LYS A 236 25.18 4.54 -36.83
N LEU A 237 24.36 5.57 -37.06
CA LEU A 237 23.65 5.74 -38.33
C LEU A 237 24.51 6.56 -39.33
N ASP A 238 25.23 7.57 -38.84
CA ASP A 238 26.16 8.37 -39.64
C ASP A 238 27.38 7.57 -40.11
N ALA A 239 27.87 6.62 -39.32
CA ALA A 239 28.95 5.71 -39.72
C ALA A 239 28.54 4.78 -40.88
N LEU A 240 27.23 4.52 -41.04
CA LEU A 240 26.69 3.71 -42.12
C LEU A 240 26.53 4.53 -43.42
N LEU A 241 26.19 5.81 -43.29
CA LEU A 241 26.05 6.74 -44.43
C LEU A 241 27.42 7.21 -44.97
N GLN A 242 28.43 7.34 -44.10
CA GLN A 242 29.80 7.68 -44.50
C GLN A 242 30.56 6.51 -45.15
N SER A 243 30.13 5.26 -44.96
CA SER A 243 30.81 4.09 -45.55
C SER A 243 30.46 3.84 -47.03
N MET A 244 29.58 4.64 -47.63
CA MET A 244 29.06 4.41 -48.98
C MET A 244 29.37 5.51 -50.02
N GLY A 245 30.11 6.56 -49.70
CA GLY A 245 30.46 7.55 -50.72
C GLY A 245 31.30 8.71 -50.24
N ALA A 246 32.62 8.55 -50.33
CA ALA A 246 33.53 9.68 -50.44
C ALA A 246 33.23 10.43 -51.76
N PHE A 247 33.06 11.75 -51.70
CA PHE A 247 33.87 12.72 -52.47
C PHE A 247 33.49 14.14 -52.01
N THR A 248 34.49 14.75 -51.39
CA THR A 248 34.66 16.14 -50.92
C THR A 248 34.56 17.19 -52.05
N PRO A 249 34.92 18.47 -51.81
CA PRO A 249 34.38 19.48 -50.89
C PRO A 249 34.08 20.77 -51.69
N GLU A 250 33.93 21.90 -51.00
CA GLU A 250 33.83 23.28 -51.54
C GLU A 250 32.43 23.77 -51.93
N ASN A 251 31.75 24.49 -51.03
CA ASN A 251 31.83 25.95 -51.03
C ASN A 251 30.96 26.58 -49.92
N ARG A 252 31.61 27.47 -49.16
CA ARG A 252 31.13 28.74 -48.60
C ARG A 252 29.61 28.96 -48.43
N GLY A 253 29.22 29.13 -47.17
CA GLY A 253 28.89 30.46 -46.67
C GLY A 253 27.41 30.85 -46.56
N ILE A 254 27.13 31.60 -45.48
CA ILE A 254 26.06 32.60 -45.33
C ILE A 254 24.67 31.94 -45.13
N GLY A 255 24.01 32.01 -43.97
CA GLY A 255 23.50 33.23 -43.36
C GLY A 255 22.12 33.57 -43.95
N GLN A 256 21.08 33.62 -43.10
CA GLN A 256 19.76 34.30 -43.24
C GLN A 256 18.63 33.42 -42.65
N THR A 257 18.04 33.78 -41.51
CA THR A 257 16.75 34.49 -41.38
C THR A 257 15.67 33.99 -42.34
N LEU A 258 14.54 33.48 -41.81
CA LEU A 258 13.24 34.19 -41.82
C LEU A 258 12.05 33.32 -41.33
N THR A 259 11.25 33.96 -40.46
CA THR A 259 9.78 33.92 -40.28
C THR A 259 8.98 32.66 -39.87
N ARG A 260 8.27 32.85 -38.73
CA ARG A 260 6.80 32.80 -38.53
C ARG A 260 6.00 31.92 -39.50
N PHE A 261 5.15 31.05 -38.95
CA PHE A 261 3.68 31.12 -39.11
C PHE A 261 2.99 30.21 -38.06
N THR A 262 2.14 30.83 -37.23
CA THR A 262 1.03 30.22 -36.48
C THR A 262 -0.13 29.90 -37.42
N LEU A 263 -0.87 28.81 -37.16
CA LEU A 263 -2.34 28.75 -37.19
C LEU A 263 -2.86 27.37 -36.72
N ALA A 264 -3.74 27.38 -35.72
CA ALA A 264 -4.78 26.36 -35.50
C ALA A 264 -6.11 26.90 -36.12
N PRO A 265 -7.26 26.24 -35.92
CA PRO A 265 -7.73 24.91 -36.31
C PRO A 265 -8.85 25.02 -37.38
N MET A 266 -9.36 23.91 -37.92
CA MET A 266 -10.67 23.89 -38.60
C MET A 266 -11.51 22.70 -38.16
N ALA A 267 -12.79 22.99 -37.92
CA ALA A 267 -13.84 22.06 -37.55
C ALA A 267 -14.79 21.78 -38.73
N SER A 268 -15.34 20.57 -38.71
CA SER A 268 -16.76 20.23 -38.96
C SER A 268 -17.30 19.93 -40.37
N MET A 269 -18.23 18.97 -40.34
CA MET A 269 -19.34 18.65 -41.26
C MET A 269 -19.01 17.84 -42.53
N SER A 270 -19.82 16.90 -43.00
CA SER A 270 -21.08 16.26 -42.57
C SER A 270 -21.42 15.22 -43.67
N LEU A 271 -22.18 14.16 -43.38
CA LEU A 271 -23.51 13.87 -43.97
C LEU A 271 -23.92 12.39 -43.80
N ALA A 272 -25.23 12.22 -43.74
CA ALA A 272 -25.96 11.03 -43.32
C ALA A 272 -26.54 10.19 -44.49
N THR A 273 -27.08 9.02 -44.11
CA THR A 273 -28.23 8.26 -44.68
C THR A 273 -28.07 7.56 -46.05
N PRO A 274 -28.97 6.63 -46.44
CA PRO A 274 -30.12 5.96 -45.76
C PRO A 274 -29.94 4.39 -45.74
N ARG A 275 -30.78 3.53 -45.16
CA ARG A 275 -32.23 3.47 -44.90
C ARG A 275 -32.51 2.47 -43.78
#